data_AF-J0H4A4-F1
#
_entry.id   AF-J0H4A4-F1
#
_cell.length_a   1.000
_cell.length_b   1.000
_cell.length_c   1.000
_cell.angle_alpha   90.00
_cell.angle_beta   90.00
_cell.angle_gamma   90.00
#
_symmetry.space_group_name_H-M   'P 1'
#
loop_
_entity.id
_entity.type
_entity.pdbx_description
1 polymer ?
#
loop_
_entity_poly.entity_id
_entity_poly.type
_entity_poly.pdbx_seq_one_letter_code
_entity_poly.pdbx_strand_id
1 'polypeptide(L)'
;MSIRKASQPATHHSSSQQRCVVPGCGRLAEATEGKGVARYHCRYHVQHKSRHGSHWHTTYKAPELRPYIRTAERWINDHRHEPAYQTAYWQLEYLFAGAGRVDPAMNLRGRSAEYRARVAFARLRAASIPTQRIIAIYLGIAALIEDDFGSHRTREFRIVQAAKAVHRLASGTHRKWDSWDPRTGGTRPIELHAYPRSSGHVLRKIGEALEKACDELAHAAAPEVIAMCTERFGAHPSHSPVAKAS
;
A
#
# COMPACT_ATOMS: atom_id res chain seq x y z
N MET A 1 49.08 49.89 25.52
CA MET A 1 48.77 49.58 24.10
C MET A 1 47.81 48.42 24.06
N SER A 2 46.53 48.72 23.81
CA SER A 2 45.40 47.78 23.94
C SER A 2 44.96 47.33 22.54
N ILE A 3 45.17 46.05 22.22
CA ILE A 3 44.78 45.47 20.94
C ILE A 3 43.29 45.15 20.99
N ARG A 4 42.48 45.99 20.35
CA ARG A 4 41.05 45.73 20.13
C ARG A 4 40.92 44.54 19.17
N LYS A 5 40.41 43.40 19.66
CA LYS A 5 39.94 42.30 18.81
C LYS A 5 38.76 42.80 18.00
N ALA A 6 38.93 42.85 16.68
CA ALA A 6 37.86 43.11 15.73
C ALA A 6 36.81 42.01 15.84
N SER A 7 35.58 42.43 16.12
CA SER A 7 34.35 41.66 16.03
C SER A 7 34.13 41.19 14.59
N GLN A 8 34.13 39.89 14.37
CA GLN A 8 33.57 39.31 13.15
C GLN A 8 32.04 39.36 13.25
N PRO A 9 31.31 39.94 12.29
CA PRO A 9 29.87 39.82 12.26
C PRO A 9 29.51 38.36 11.95
N ALA A 10 28.73 37.75 12.85
CA ALA A 10 28.09 36.47 12.62
C ALA A 10 27.32 36.56 11.29
N THR A 11 27.68 35.72 10.34
CA THR A 11 26.92 35.54 9.11
C THR A 11 25.53 35.05 9.52
N HIS A 12 24.54 35.93 9.44
CA HIS A 12 23.15 35.54 9.46
C HIS A 12 22.92 34.58 8.29
N HIS A 13 23.00 33.27 8.56
CA HIS A 13 22.34 32.28 7.72
C HIS A 13 20.85 32.59 7.83
N SER A 14 20.33 33.34 6.86
CA SER A 14 18.92 33.37 6.54
C SER A 14 18.52 31.92 6.26
N SER A 15 18.08 31.22 7.29
CA SER A 15 17.50 29.89 7.19
C SER A 15 16.19 30.07 6.44
N SER A 16 16.29 30.06 5.11
CA SER A 16 15.12 29.99 4.23
C SER A 16 14.22 28.89 4.78
N GLN A 17 13.06 29.28 5.30
CA GLN A 17 12.13 28.36 5.92
C GLN A 17 11.59 27.45 4.82
N GLN A 18 12.20 26.29 4.64
CA GLN A 18 11.80 25.35 3.60
C GLN A 18 10.38 24.88 3.90
N ARG A 19 9.48 25.16 2.96
CA ARG A 19 8.08 24.72 3.01
C ARG A 19 7.93 23.36 2.35
N CYS A 20 6.83 22.71 2.64
CA CYS A 20 6.45 21.47 1.99
C CYS A 20 6.27 21.69 0.48
N VAL A 21 6.87 20.83 -0.34
CA VAL A 21 6.80 20.93 -1.82
C VAL A 21 5.51 20.38 -2.43
N VAL A 22 4.58 19.87 -1.60
CA VAL A 22 3.30 19.37 -2.11
C VAL A 22 2.43 20.56 -2.49
N PRO A 23 1.92 20.64 -3.74
CA PRO A 23 1.10 21.76 -4.17
C PRO A 23 -0.07 22.06 -3.22
N GLY A 24 -0.29 23.34 -2.93
CA GLY A 24 -1.32 23.78 -1.97
C GLY A 24 -0.97 23.60 -0.49
N CYS A 25 0.19 23.04 -0.15
CA CYS A 25 0.61 22.88 1.24
C CYS A 25 1.44 24.05 1.75
N GLY A 26 0.91 24.82 2.71
CA GLY A 26 1.64 25.93 3.35
C GLY A 26 2.56 25.53 4.51
N ARG A 27 2.60 24.26 4.92
CA ARG A 27 3.31 23.81 6.14
C ARG A 27 4.83 23.78 5.94
N LEU A 28 5.59 23.96 7.02
CA LEU A 28 7.05 23.82 7.02
C LEU A 28 7.46 22.36 6.79
N ALA A 29 8.62 22.15 6.16
CA ALA A 29 9.24 20.82 6.07
C ALA A 29 9.67 20.32 7.45
N GLU A 30 9.67 19.00 7.69
CA GLU A 30 10.01 18.43 9.00
C GLU A 30 11.39 18.86 9.52
N ALA A 31 12.39 18.92 8.63
CA ALA A 31 13.74 19.33 8.97
C ALA A 31 13.79 20.80 9.43
N THR A 32 13.04 21.68 8.77
CA THR A 32 12.91 23.10 9.16
C THR A 32 12.12 23.26 10.45
N GLU A 33 11.10 22.42 10.68
CA GLU A 33 10.29 22.43 11.89
C GLU A 33 10.98 21.74 13.10
N GLY A 34 12.12 21.08 12.88
CA GLY A 34 12.82 20.30 13.92
C GLY A 34 12.09 19.02 14.36
N LYS A 35 11.14 18.52 13.55
CA LYS A 35 10.28 17.37 13.89
C LYS A 35 10.66 16.08 13.17
N GLY A 36 11.70 16.11 12.32
CA GLY A 36 12.15 14.97 11.53
C GLY A 36 13.27 15.33 10.57
N VAL A 37 13.59 14.41 9.67
CA VAL A 37 14.73 14.55 8.73
C VAL A 37 14.31 14.93 7.32
N ALA A 38 13.00 14.96 7.03
CA ALA A 38 12.51 15.26 5.69
C ALA A 38 12.74 16.74 5.34
N ARG A 39 13.60 16.97 4.33
CA ARG A 39 14.01 18.32 3.89
C ARG A 39 12.92 19.08 3.12
N TYR A 40 12.05 18.37 2.42
CA TYR A 40 11.10 18.96 1.46
C TYR A 40 9.62 18.70 1.80
N HIS A 41 9.34 17.87 2.81
CA HIS A 41 7.97 17.46 3.12
C HIS A 41 7.66 17.74 4.59
N CYS A 42 6.44 18.22 4.85
CA CYS A 42 5.94 18.37 6.21
C CYS A 42 5.61 16.99 6.81
N ARG A 43 5.51 16.93 8.15
CA ARG A 43 5.22 15.69 8.89
C ARG A 43 3.95 14.98 8.42
N TYR A 44 2.94 15.76 8.05
CA TYR A 44 1.70 15.22 7.53
C TYR A 44 1.91 14.46 6.22
N HIS A 45 2.61 15.04 5.23
CA HIS A 45 2.83 14.38 3.95
C HIS A 45 3.84 13.23 4.02
N VAL A 46 4.79 13.27 4.97
CA VAL A 46 5.65 12.10 5.27
C VAL A 46 4.81 10.94 5.80
N GLN A 47 3.93 11.20 6.78
CA GLN A 47 3.02 10.19 7.30
C GLN A 47 1.99 9.73 6.25
N HIS A 48 1.52 10.64 5.40
CA HIS A 48 0.62 10.33 4.30
C HIS A 48 1.27 9.32 3.35
N LYS A 49 2.52 9.55 2.93
CA LYS A 49 3.29 8.58 2.13
C LYS A 49 3.52 7.27 2.85
N SER A 50 3.83 7.30 4.14
CA SER A 50 3.97 6.07 4.94
C SER A 50 2.70 5.21 4.93
N ARG A 51 1.52 5.86 4.94
CA ARG A 51 0.20 5.21 4.89
C ARG A 51 -0.23 4.84 3.48
N HIS A 52 0.00 5.67 2.47
CA HIS A 52 -0.66 5.58 1.16
C HIS A 52 0.30 5.30 0.00
N GLY A 53 1.62 5.39 0.20
CA GLY A 53 2.62 5.29 -0.88
C GLY A 53 2.74 6.56 -1.73
N SER A 54 1.91 7.57 -1.49
CA SER A 54 2.00 8.89 -2.12
C SER A 54 1.97 9.99 -1.06
N HIS A 55 2.63 11.11 -1.32
CA HIS A 55 2.57 12.28 -0.46
C HIS A 55 1.20 12.96 -0.47
N TRP A 56 0.36 12.70 -1.48
CA TRP A 56 -0.91 13.42 -1.68
C TRP A 56 -2.05 12.49 -2.15
N HIS A 57 -1.76 11.44 -2.92
CA HIS A 57 -2.78 10.52 -3.41
C HIS A 57 -3.17 9.52 -2.32
N THR A 58 -4.47 9.43 -2.03
CA THR A 58 -4.97 8.50 -1.00
C THR A 58 -5.03 7.06 -1.53
N THR A 59 -5.51 6.13 -0.72
CA THR A 59 -5.68 4.74 -1.20
C THR A 59 -6.91 4.69 -2.09
N TYR A 60 -6.86 3.98 -3.22
CA TYR A 60 -8.05 3.71 -4.00
C TYR A 60 -9.11 3.01 -3.15
N LYS A 61 -10.36 3.44 -3.33
CA LYS A 61 -11.54 2.84 -2.71
C LYS A 61 -11.94 1.60 -3.49
N ALA A 62 -12.69 0.72 -2.83
CA ALA A 62 -13.16 -0.50 -3.47
C ALA A 62 -14.00 -0.26 -4.75
N PRO A 63 -14.90 0.75 -4.83
CA PRO A 63 -15.67 1.01 -6.05
C PRO A 63 -14.80 1.41 -7.25
N GLU A 64 -13.71 2.14 -7.02
CA GLU A 64 -12.76 2.55 -8.07
C GLU A 64 -11.98 1.35 -8.60
N LEU A 65 -11.57 0.45 -7.70
CA LEU A 65 -10.72 -0.69 -8.05
C LEU A 65 -11.47 -1.92 -8.58
N ARG A 66 -12.72 -2.13 -8.17
CA ARG A 66 -13.50 -3.34 -8.52
C ARG A 66 -13.66 -3.57 -10.04
N PRO A 67 -13.94 -2.56 -10.88
CA PRO A 67 -14.03 -2.74 -12.33
C PRO A 67 -12.77 -3.36 -12.91
N TYR A 68 -11.61 -2.78 -12.59
CA TYR A 68 -10.31 -3.26 -13.07
C TYR A 68 -9.97 -4.67 -12.59
N ILE A 69 -10.27 -5.01 -11.32
CA ILE A 69 -10.04 -6.38 -10.82
C ILE A 69 -10.90 -7.37 -11.61
N ARG A 70 -12.20 -7.10 -11.82
CA ARG A 70 -13.09 -8.00 -12.56
C ARG A 70 -12.64 -8.18 -14.00
N THR A 71 -12.17 -7.10 -14.62
CA THR A 71 -11.62 -7.15 -15.97
C THR A 71 -10.32 -7.94 -16.02
N ALA A 72 -9.42 -7.75 -15.06
CA ALA A 72 -8.20 -8.53 -14.93
C ALA A 72 -8.48 -10.03 -14.70
N GLU A 73 -9.50 -10.39 -13.93
CA GLU A 73 -9.92 -11.79 -13.77
C GLU A 73 -10.36 -12.41 -15.10
N ARG A 74 -11.11 -11.65 -15.91
CA ARG A 74 -11.50 -12.08 -17.26
C ARG A 74 -10.28 -12.25 -18.15
N TRP A 75 -9.41 -11.23 -18.21
CA TRP A 75 -8.17 -11.27 -18.97
C TRP A 75 -7.34 -12.51 -18.60
N ILE A 76 -7.15 -12.78 -17.30
CA ILE A 76 -6.43 -13.97 -16.85
C ILE A 76 -7.07 -15.26 -17.35
N ASN A 77 -8.40 -15.39 -17.34
CA ASN A 77 -9.05 -16.61 -17.80
C ASN A 77 -8.73 -16.92 -19.28
N ASP A 78 -8.62 -15.87 -20.09
CA ASP A 78 -8.33 -15.96 -21.52
C ASP A 78 -6.83 -16.24 -21.77
N HIS A 79 -5.94 -15.76 -20.88
CA HIS A 79 -4.48 -15.80 -21.04
C HIS A 79 -3.79 -16.82 -20.10
N ARG A 80 -4.55 -17.66 -19.39
CA ARG A 80 -4.00 -18.55 -18.34
C ARG A 80 -2.95 -19.55 -18.84
N HIS A 81 -2.94 -19.85 -20.13
CA HIS A 81 -2.00 -20.81 -20.72
C HIS A 81 -0.71 -20.14 -21.19
N GLU A 82 -0.63 -18.82 -21.11
CA GLU A 82 0.54 -18.09 -21.58
C GLU A 82 1.72 -18.22 -20.60
N PRO A 83 2.96 -18.34 -21.11
CA PRO A 83 4.15 -18.47 -20.26
C PRO A 83 4.32 -17.33 -19.24
N ALA A 84 3.97 -16.10 -19.62
CA ALA A 84 4.08 -14.94 -18.74
C ALA A 84 3.17 -15.05 -17.51
N TYR A 85 1.91 -15.46 -17.72
CA TYR A 85 0.98 -15.71 -16.62
C TYR A 85 1.44 -16.88 -15.76
N GLN A 86 1.82 -18.01 -16.37
CA GLN A 86 2.28 -19.20 -15.66
C GLN A 86 3.49 -18.90 -14.78
N THR A 87 4.42 -18.08 -15.28
CA THR A 87 5.61 -17.65 -14.51
C THR A 87 5.19 -16.86 -13.26
N ALA A 88 4.36 -15.84 -13.41
CA ALA A 88 3.86 -15.05 -12.27
C ALA A 88 3.09 -15.92 -11.26
N TYR A 89 2.26 -16.83 -11.77
CA TYR A 89 1.49 -17.78 -10.96
C TYR A 89 2.41 -18.66 -10.10
N TRP A 90 3.36 -19.36 -10.71
CA TRP A 90 4.24 -20.26 -9.98
C TRP A 90 5.17 -19.51 -9.02
N GLN A 91 5.65 -18.32 -9.37
CA GLN A 91 6.44 -17.49 -8.46
C GLN A 91 5.66 -17.13 -7.18
N LEU A 92 4.38 -16.80 -7.29
CA LEU A 92 3.53 -16.53 -6.12
C LEU A 92 3.19 -17.82 -5.34
N GLU A 93 2.93 -18.94 -6.01
CA GLU A 93 2.72 -20.23 -5.35
C GLU A 93 3.95 -20.62 -4.51
N TYR A 94 5.16 -20.49 -5.05
CA TYR A 94 6.39 -20.73 -4.31
C TYR A 94 6.56 -19.77 -3.13
N LEU A 95 6.23 -18.49 -3.30
CA LEU A 95 6.22 -17.52 -2.22
C LEU A 95 5.25 -17.94 -1.09
N PHE A 96 4.05 -18.40 -1.43
CA PHE A 96 3.07 -18.85 -0.46
C PHE A 96 3.50 -20.13 0.22
N ALA A 97 4.02 -21.11 -0.50
CA ALA A 97 4.58 -22.34 0.08
C ALA A 97 5.70 -22.03 1.08
N GLY A 98 6.57 -21.07 0.75
CA GLY A 98 7.69 -20.62 1.59
C GLY A 98 7.30 -19.71 2.77
N ALA A 99 6.05 -19.27 2.90
CA ALA A 99 5.65 -18.28 3.91
C ALA A 99 5.65 -18.80 5.37
N GLY A 100 5.87 -20.10 5.58
CA GLY A 100 5.97 -20.70 6.92
C GLY A 100 4.63 -20.74 7.67
N ARG A 101 4.68 -20.79 9.00
CA ARG A 101 3.48 -20.93 9.86
C ARG A 101 2.69 -19.62 9.99
N VAL A 102 1.38 -19.74 10.16
CA VAL A 102 0.51 -18.62 10.51
C VAL A 102 0.74 -18.20 11.96
N ASP A 103 0.99 -16.91 12.18
CA ASP A 103 1.14 -16.33 13.50
C ASP A 103 -0.03 -15.36 13.80
N PRO A 104 -0.72 -15.47 14.95
CA PRO A 104 -1.79 -14.55 15.35
C PRO A 104 -1.37 -13.08 15.44
N ALA A 105 -2.30 -12.15 15.23
CA ALA A 105 -1.97 -10.72 15.09
C ALA A 105 -1.33 -10.11 16.34
N MET A 106 -1.66 -10.61 17.53
CA MET A 106 -1.08 -10.18 18.80
C MET A 106 0.43 -10.44 18.90
N ASN A 107 0.93 -11.49 18.25
CA ASN A 107 2.34 -11.90 18.32
C ASN A 107 3.25 -11.09 17.37
N LEU A 108 2.65 -10.25 16.53
CA LEU A 108 3.37 -9.49 15.51
C LEU A 108 4.00 -8.20 16.05
N ARG A 109 3.64 -7.77 17.27
CA ARG A 109 4.22 -6.58 17.88
C ARG A 109 5.71 -6.81 18.13
N GLY A 110 6.54 -5.84 17.73
CA GLY A 110 8.00 -5.91 17.87
C GLY A 110 8.71 -6.79 16.84
N ARG A 111 8.00 -7.49 15.95
CA ARG A 111 8.60 -8.27 14.87
C ARG A 111 9.00 -7.39 13.68
N SER A 112 10.02 -7.82 12.94
CA SER A 112 10.51 -7.12 11.74
C SER A 112 9.44 -7.03 10.65
N ALA A 113 9.62 -6.08 9.73
CA ALA A 113 8.68 -5.89 8.63
C ALA A 113 8.62 -7.12 7.71
N GLU A 114 9.77 -7.76 7.49
CA GLU A 114 9.93 -8.97 6.70
C GLU A 114 9.17 -10.15 7.32
N TYR A 115 9.31 -10.36 8.64
CA TYR A 115 8.56 -11.40 9.34
C TYR A 115 7.06 -11.17 9.23
N ARG A 116 6.60 -9.93 9.44
CA ARG A 116 5.19 -9.58 9.36
C ARG A 116 4.62 -9.73 7.94
N ALA A 117 5.40 -9.42 6.91
CA ALA A 117 5.02 -9.64 5.52
C ALA A 117 4.88 -11.15 5.21
N ARG A 118 5.85 -11.95 5.65
CA ARG A 118 5.79 -13.41 5.55
C ARG A 118 4.56 -14.00 6.25
N VAL A 119 4.23 -13.55 7.46
CA VAL A 119 2.99 -13.97 8.14
C VAL A 119 1.74 -13.55 7.35
N ALA A 120 1.75 -12.38 6.70
CA ALA A 120 0.62 -11.97 5.87
C ALA A 120 0.40 -12.95 4.69
N PHE A 121 1.47 -13.40 4.03
CA PHE A 121 1.37 -14.44 3.00
C PHE A 121 0.91 -15.79 3.56
N ALA A 122 1.41 -16.20 4.73
CA ALA A 122 0.95 -17.42 5.39
C ALA A 122 -0.56 -17.38 5.70
N ARG A 123 -1.08 -16.21 6.06
CA ARG A 123 -2.52 -16.00 6.30
C ARG A 123 -3.35 -16.07 5.03
N LEU A 124 -2.88 -15.49 3.92
CA LEU A 124 -3.54 -15.62 2.62
C LEU A 124 -3.66 -17.09 2.21
N ARG A 125 -2.57 -17.85 2.36
CA ARG A 125 -2.55 -19.29 2.12
C ARG A 125 -3.51 -20.04 3.03
N ALA A 126 -3.50 -19.77 4.33
CA ALA A 126 -4.40 -20.43 5.29
C ALA A 126 -5.89 -20.07 5.06
N ALA A 127 -6.16 -18.87 4.54
CA ALA A 127 -7.49 -18.46 4.09
C ALA A 127 -7.86 -19.02 2.70
N SER A 128 -7.01 -19.86 2.09
CA SER A 128 -7.20 -20.47 0.77
C SER A 128 -7.52 -19.44 -0.32
N ILE A 129 -6.91 -18.26 -0.25
CA ILE A 129 -7.08 -17.23 -1.27
C ILE A 129 -6.39 -17.70 -2.55
N PRO A 130 -7.11 -17.82 -3.69
CA PRO A 130 -6.50 -18.29 -4.93
C PRO A 130 -5.41 -17.34 -5.42
N THR A 131 -4.29 -17.88 -5.90
CA THR A 131 -3.19 -17.07 -6.46
C THR A 131 -3.65 -16.24 -7.66
N GLN A 132 -4.54 -16.78 -8.49
CA GLN A 132 -5.21 -16.03 -9.56
C GLN A 132 -5.85 -14.72 -9.05
N ARG A 133 -6.51 -14.74 -7.89
CA ARG A 133 -7.15 -13.56 -7.31
C ARG A 133 -6.12 -12.51 -6.89
N ILE A 134 -4.95 -12.94 -6.42
CA ILE A 134 -3.84 -12.04 -6.04
C ILE A 134 -3.25 -11.37 -7.27
N ILE A 135 -3.02 -12.14 -8.36
CA ILE A 135 -2.56 -11.61 -9.64
C ILE A 135 -3.57 -10.61 -10.19
N ALA A 136 -4.86 -10.96 -10.22
CA ALA A 136 -5.91 -10.07 -10.71
C ALA A 136 -5.97 -8.73 -9.94
N ILE A 137 -5.75 -8.76 -8.62
CA ILE A 137 -5.66 -7.54 -7.82
C ILE A 137 -4.45 -6.69 -8.22
N TYR A 138 -3.29 -7.31 -8.43
CA TYR A 138 -2.09 -6.59 -8.84
C TYR A 138 -2.26 -5.95 -10.23
N LEU A 139 -2.72 -6.72 -11.22
CA LEU A 139 -3.00 -6.25 -12.58
C LEU A 139 -4.05 -5.13 -12.57
N GLY A 140 -5.14 -5.30 -11.81
CA GLY A 140 -6.19 -4.29 -11.71
C GLY A 140 -5.69 -2.97 -11.11
N ILE A 141 -4.74 -3.02 -10.17
CA ILE A 141 -4.12 -1.82 -9.60
C ILE A 141 -3.16 -1.15 -10.58
N ALA A 142 -2.37 -1.94 -11.31
CA ALA A 142 -1.49 -1.42 -12.35
C ALA A 142 -2.31 -0.70 -13.43
N ALA A 143 -3.35 -1.37 -13.95
CA ALA A 143 -4.27 -0.80 -14.94
C ALA A 143 -4.94 0.49 -14.43
N LEU A 144 -5.49 0.49 -13.21
CA LEU A 144 -6.13 1.67 -12.63
C LEU A 144 -5.15 2.86 -12.48
N ILE A 145 -3.91 2.62 -12.07
CA ILE A 145 -2.91 3.69 -11.93
C ILE A 145 -2.54 4.31 -13.28
N GLU A 146 -2.44 3.49 -14.32
CA GLU A 146 -2.15 4.00 -15.67
C GLU A 146 -3.36 4.75 -16.25
N ASP A 147 -4.58 4.26 -16.00
CA ASP A 147 -5.81 4.85 -16.55
C ASP A 147 -6.25 6.15 -15.85
N ASP A 148 -6.00 6.27 -14.54
CA ASP A 148 -6.37 7.43 -13.74
C ASP A 148 -5.41 8.62 -13.95
N PHE A 149 -5.90 9.69 -14.57
CA PHE A 149 -5.14 10.93 -14.80
C PHE A 149 -4.80 11.67 -13.51
N GLY A 150 -5.53 11.41 -12.43
CA GLY A 150 -5.24 11.93 -11.10
C GLY A 150 -4.20 11.10 -10.35
N SER A 151 -3.74 9.96 -10.88
CA SER A 151 -2.92 9.00 -10.13
C SER A 151 -1.49 9.47 -9.89
N HIS A 152 -0.91 9.02 -8.77
CA HIS A 152 0.51 9.15 -8.55
C HIS A 152 1.26 7.96 -9.14
N ARG A 153 1.69 8.07 -10.41
CA ARG A 153 2.39 7.02 -11.16
C ARG A 153 3.82 6.79 -10.71
N THR A 154 3.97 6.29 -9.48
CA THR A 154 5.25 5.90 -8.90
C THR A 154 5.20 4.44 -8.45
N ARG A 155 6.34 3.76 -8.56
CA ARG A 155 6.52 2.40 -8.06
C ARG A 155 6.04 2.25 -6.61
N GLU A 156 6.47 3.16 -5.73
CA GLU A 156 6.09 3.18 -4.31
C GLU A 156 4.57 3.22 -4.11
N PHE A 157 3.84 4.02 -4.89
CA PHE A 157 2.39 4.09 -4.81
C PHE A 157 1.78 2.76 -5.24
N ARG A 158 2.18 2.22 -6.40
CA ARG A 158 1.72 0.92 -6.93
C ARG A 158 1.89 -0.22 -5.93
N ILE A 159 3.09 -0.42 -5.39
CA ILE A 159 3.36 -1.52 -4.45
C ILE A 159 2.55 -1.38 -3.15
N VAL A 160 2.34 -0.14 -2.66
CA VAL A 160 1.55 0.09 -1.45
C VAL A 160 0.07 -0.15 -1.70
N GLN A 161 -0.47 0.29 -2.85
CA GLN A 161 -1.87 0.01 -3.21
C GLN A 161 -2.09 -1.50 -3.34
N ALA A 162 -1.20 -2.21 -4.06
CA ALA A 162 -1.25 -3.66 -4.24
C ALA A 162 -1.22 -4.39 -2.90
N ALA A 163 -0.24 -4.08 -2.06
CA ALA A 163 -0.12 -4.66 -0.73
C ALA A 163 -1.37 -4.42 0.13
N LYS A 164 -1.96 -3.23 0.08
CA LYS A 164 -3.19 -2.94 0.84
C LYS A 164 -4.37 -3.76 0.38
N ALA A 165 -4.61 -3.84 -0.93
CA ALA A 165 -5.73 -4.57 -1.47
C ALA A 165 -5.62 -6.07 -1.14
N VAL A 166 -4.43 -6.65 -1.31
CA VAL A 166 -4.14 -8.05 -0.95
C VAL A 166 -4.22 -8.28 0.57
N HIS A 167 -3.61 -7.41 1.38
CA HIS A 167 -3.59 -7.58 2.84
C HIS A 167 -5.00 -7.61 3.44
N ARG A 168 -5.95 -6.82 2.89
CA ARG A 168 -7.34 -6.80 3.36
C ARG A 168 -8.06 -8.15 3.24
N LEU A 169 -7.61 -9.05 2.35
CA LEU A 169 -8.24 -10.36 2.15
C LEU A 169 -8.10 -11.29 3.36
N ALA A 170 -7.01 -11.15 4.15
CA ALA A 170 -6.72 -12.05 5.27
C ALA A 170 -6.05 -11.35 6.48
N SER A 171 -6.29 -10.05 6.68
CA SER A 171 -5.63 -9.27 7.75
C SER A 171 -6.12 -9.59 9.17
N GLY A 172 -7.37 -10.05 9.36
CA GLY A 172 -7.99 -10.18 10.68
C GLY A 172 -7.56 -11.39 11.50
N THR A 173 -7.66 -11.28 12.82
CA THR A 173 -7.67 -12.41 13.75
C THR A 173 -8.89 -12.27 14.65
N HIS A 174 -9.72 -13.32 14.67
CA HIS A 174 -10.91 -13.44 15.51
C HIS A 174 -10.72 -14.66 16.42
N ARG A 175 -10.72 -14.46 17.74
CA ARG A 175 -10.68 -15.57 18.71
C ARG A 175 -11.84 -15.42 19.70
N LYS A 176 -12.48 -16.55 20.02
CA LYS A 176 -13.48 -16.66 21.08
C LYS A 176 -13.04 -17.74 22.05
N TRP A 177 -13.13 -17.48 23.35
CA TRP A 177 -12.88 -18.49 24.37
C TRP A 177 -13.69 -18.17 25.63
N ASP A 178 -14.03 -19.21 26.38
CA ASP A 178 -14.71 -19.08 27.64
C ASP A 178 -13.68 -18.79 28.75
N SER A 179 -13.93 -17.73 29.51
CA SER A 179 -13.15 -17.36 30.69
C SER A 179 -14.00 -17.55 31.93
N TRP A 180 -13.43 -18.13 32.97
CA TRP A 180 -14.07 -18.17 34.27
C TRP A 180 -14.36 -16.75 34.77
N ASP A 181 -15.56 -16.54 35.33
CA ASP A 181 -16.02 -15.29 35.92
C ASP A 181 -16.05 -15.44 37.46
N PRO A 182 -15.13 -14.75 38.18
CA PRO A 182 -15.05 -14.83 39.63
C PRO A 182 -16.30 -14.33 40.36
N ARG A 183 -17.14 -13.52 39.71
CA ARG A 183 -18.32 -12.91 40.34
C ARG A 183 -19.57 -13.78 40.26
N THR A 184 -19.67 -14.62 39.24
CA THR A 184 -20.86 -15.45 38.97
C THR A 184 -20.58 -16.94 39.17
N GLY A 185 -19.31 -17.33 39.32
CA GLY A 185 -18.89 -18.73 39.44
C GLY A 185 -19.02 -19.53 38.12
N GLY A 186 -19.54 -18.91 37.07
CA GLY A 186 -19.72 -19.50 35.73
C GLY A 186 -18.61 -19.11 34.76
N THR A 187 -18.84 -19.42 33.48
CA THR A 187 -17.96 -19.01 32.37
C THR A 187 -18.61 -17.89 31.56
N ARG A 188 -17.81 -16.89 31.17
CA ARG A 188 -18.20 -15.83 30.24
C ARG A 188 -17.46 -15.98 28.91
N PRO A 189 -18.14 -15.86 27.75
CA PRO A 189 -17.46 -15.83 26.47
C PRO A 189 -16.70 -14.51 26.32
N ILE A 190 -15.41 -14.59 25.99
CA ILE A 190 -14.55 -13.45 25.64
C ILE A 190 -14.24 -13.52 24.15
N GLU A 191 -14.39 -12.39 23.47
CA GLU A 191 -14.01 -12.23 22.06
C GLU A 191 -12.84 -11.27 21.89
N LEU A 192 -11.91 -11.60 21.00
CA LEU A 192 -10.78 -10.75 20.63
C LEU A 192 -10.73 -10.54 19.12
N HIS A 193 -10.77 -9.27 18.71
CA HIS A 193 -10.53 -8.83 17.34
C HIS A 193 -9.20 -8.09 17.27
N ALA A 194 -8.26 -8.63 16.49
CA ALA A 194 -6.96 -8.01 16.29
C ALA A 194 -6.63 -7.90 14.80
N TYR A 195 -6.35 -6.67 14.35
CA TYR A 195 -5.97 -6.35 12.97
C TYR A 195 -4.59 -5.71 12.94
N PRO A 196 -3.60 -6.30 12.23
CA PRO A 196 -2.32 -5.66 12.00
C PRO A 196 -2.52 -4.31 11.30
N ARG A 197 -1.73 -3.31 11.70
CA ARG A 197 -1.75 -2.01 11.04
C ARG A 197 -1.29 -2.14 9.59
N SER A 198 -2.16 -1.76 8.65
CA SER A 198 -1.90 -1.69 7.21
C SER A 198 -1.18 -0.39 6.84
N SER A 199 0.07 -0.25 7.27
CA SER A 199 0.91 0.94 7.02
C SER A 199 2.41 0.63 7.19
N GLY A 200 3.27 1.48 6.63
CA GLY A 200 4.72 1.44 6.89
C GLY A 200 5.47 0.35 6.10
N HIS A 201 6.62 -0.07 6.61
CA HIS A 201 7.55 -0.97 5.89
C HIS A 201 6.97 -2.34 5.56
N VAL A 202 6.02 -2.85 6.34
CA VAL A 202 5.37 -4.15 6.06
C VAL A 202 4.67 -4.15 4.70
N LEU A 203 3.96 -3.06 4.36
CA LEU A 203 3.29 -2.96 3.05
C LEU A 203 4.28 -2.91 1.90
N ARG A 204 5.44 -2.28 2.10
CA ARG A 204 6.52 -2.24 1.09
C ARG A 204 7.05 -3.64 0.85
N LYS A 205 7.31 -4.42 1.91
CA LYS A 205 7.76 -5.81 1.79
C LYS A 205 6.74 -6.73 1.10
N ILE A 206 5.45 -6.58 1.41
CA ILE A 206 4.39 -7.32 0.71
C ILE A 206 4.35 -6.90 -0.75
N GLY A 207 4.32 -5.60 -1.03
CA GLY A 207 4.19 -5.06 -2.38
C GLY A 207 5.40 -5.34 -3.27
N GLU A 208 6.62 -5.27 -2.73
CA GLU A 208 7.86 -5.68 -3.41
C GLU A 208 7.84 -7.15 -3.81
N ALA A 209 7.33 -8.03 -2.94
CA ALA A 209 7.22 -9.45 -3.26
C ALA A 209 6.15 -9.72 -4.34
N LEU A 210 5.04 -8.99 -4.33
CA LEU A 210 4.02 -9.06 -5.39
C LEU A 210 4.54 -8.52 -6.71
N GLU A 211 5.21 -7.37 -6.69
CA GLU A 211 5.81 -6.76 -7.88
C GLU A 211 6.85 -7.68 -8.51
N LYS A 212 7.75 -8.27 -7.69
CA LYS A 212 8.75 -9.22 -8.21
C LYS A 212 8.12 -10.35 -9.03
N ALA A 213 6.91 -10.78 -8.67
CA ALA A 213 6.20 -11.84 -9.39
C ALA A 213 5.37 -11.35 -10.57
N CYS A 214 4.78 -10.15 -10.47
CA CYS A 214 3.74 -9.71 -11.38
C CYS A 214 4.12 -8.52 -12.28
N ASP A 215 5.24 -7.84 -12.07
CA ASP A 215 5.54 -6.56 -12.75
C ASP A 215 5.66 -6.72 -14.27
N GLU A 216 6.36 -7.75 -14.75
CA GLU A 216 6.47 -8.03 -16.19
C GLU A 216 5.10 -8.33 -16.82
N LEU A 217 4.30 -9.18 -16.16
CA LEU A 217 2.93 -9.49 -16.58
C LEU A 217 2.04 -8.23 -16.57
N ALA A 218 2.20 -7.36 -15.58
CA ALA A 218 1.43 -6.14 -15.44
C ALA A 218 1.73 -5.14 -16.56
N HIS A 219 2.99 -4.99 -16.96
CA HIS A 219 3.34 -4.14 -18.10
C HIS A 219 2.71 -4.63 -19.40
N ALA A 220 2.64 -5.95 -19.62
CA ALA A 220 2.00 -6.54 -20.80
C ALA A 220 0.47 -6.44 -20.76
N ALA A 221 -0.15 -6.78 -19.62
CA ALA A 221 -1.60 -6.92 -19.52
C ALA A 221 -2.34 -5.60 -19.29
N ALA A 222 -1.70 -4.58 -18.70
CA ALA A 222 -2.40 -3.36 -18.29
C ALA A 222 -3.14 -2.64 -19.43
N PRO A 223 -2.57 -2.44 -20.65
CA PRO A 223 -3.28 -1.79 -21.75
C PRO A 223 -4.55 -2.51 -22.16
N GLU A 224 -4.52 -3.84 -22.24
CA GLU A 224 -5.68 -4.66 -22.60
C GLU A 224 -6.73 -4.67 -21.49
N VAL A 225 -6.30 -4.78 -20.23
CA VAL A 225 -7.22 -4.68 -19.07
C VAL A 225 -7.91 -3.31 -19.04
N ILE A 226 -7.22 -2.22 -19.39
CA ILE A 226 -7.82 -0.89 -19.52
C ILE A 226 -8.84 -0.89 -20.65
N ALA A 227 -8.47 -1.34 -21.85
CA ALA A 227 -9.35 -1.36 -23.02
C ALA A 227 -10.65 -2.16 -22.73
N MET A 228 -10.52 -3.37 -22.18
CA MET A 228 -11.66 -4.20 -21.77
C MET A 228 -12.50 -3.55 -20.66
N CYS A 229 -11.87 -2.78 -19.76
CA CYS A 229 -12.56 -2.08 -18.68
C CYS A 229 -13.36 -0.89 -19.25
N THR A 230 -12.75 -0.13 -20.15
CA THR A 230 -13.40 0.99 -20.87
C THR A 230 -14.59 0.51 -21.69
N GLU A 231 -14.43 -0.58 -22.44
CA GLU A 231 -15.51 -1.19 -23.23
C GLU A 231 -16.71 -1.57 -22.34
N ARG A 232 -16.45 -2.13 -21.16
CA ARG A 232 -17.49 -2.69 -20.29
C ARG A 232 -18.12 -1.67 -19.33
N PHE A 233 -17.33 -0.76 -18.79
CA PHE A 233 -17.72 0.14 -17.71
C PHE A 233 -17.70 1.62 -18.11
N GLY A 234 -17.22 1.94 -19.32
CA GLY A 234 -17.00 3.31 -19.78
C GLY A 234 -15.64 3.87 -19.38
N ALA A 235 -15.33 5.07 -19.87
CA ALA A 235 -14.09 5.77 -19.57
C ALA A 235 -13.92 6.05 -18.06
N HIS A 236 -12.67 6.09 -17.60
CA HIS A 236 -12.41 6.42 -16.20
C HIS A 236 -12.95 7.83 -15.87
N PRO A 237 -13.53 8.07 -14.68
CA PRO A 237 -14.11 9.36 -14.33
C PRO A 237 -13.15 10.55 -14.48
N SER A 238 -11.84 10.33 -14.35
CA SER A 238 -10.82 11.37 -14.54
C SER A 238 -10.64 11.80 -16.01
N HIS A 239 -11.16 11.04 -16.98
CA HIS A 239 -11.08 11.38 -18.41
C HIS A 239 -12.14 12.39 -18.83
N SER A 240 -13.23 12.49 -18.07
CA SER A 240 -14.26 13.49 -18.34
C SER A 240 -13.70 14.87 -17.98
N PRO A 241 -13.79 15.87 -18.88
CA PRO A 241 -13.45 17.23 -18.52
C PRO A 241 -14.39 17.66 -17.40
N VAL A 242 -13.84 17.94 -16.22
CA VAL A 242 -14.58 18.57 -15.13
C VAL A 242 -15.18 19.85 -15.72
N ALA A 243 -16.51 19.90 -15.86
CA ALA A 243 -17.20 21.13 -16.23
C ALA A 243 -16.76 22.21 -15.25
N LYS A 244 -16.03 23.22 -15.74
CA LYS A 244 -15.62 24.37 -14.94
C LYS A 244 -16.91 24.98 -14.40
N ALA A 245 -17.06 25.00 -13.07
CA ALA A 245 -18.05 25.86 -12.43
C ALA A 245 -17.66 27.30 -12.74
N SER A 246 -18.55 27.99 -13.47
CA SER A 246 -18.52 29.43 -13.73
C SER A 246 -18.56 30.24 -12.44
#